data_AF-A0A4S2AH01-F1
#
_entry.id   AF-A0A4S2AH01-F1
#
_cell.length_a   1.000
_cell.length_b   1.000
_cell.length_c   1.000
_cell.angle_alpha   90.00
_cell.angle_beta   90.00
_cell.angle_gamma   90.00
#
_symmetry.space_group_name_H-M   'P 1'
#
loop_
_entity.id
_entity.type
_entity.pdbx_description
1 polymer ?
#
loop_
_entity_poly.entity_id
_entity_poly.type
_entity_poly.pdbx_seq_one_letter_code
_entity_poly.pdbx_strand_id
1 'polypeptide(L)'
;MKYTKLSFLTILLGTLILTGCHLKNAPAKTSVQILEQHYTGTLEFTDASGTGTFKADVPDSIVVSGTWKNSMLQGAATVNYPDGSTLTGKFKNGLLSGTATKTNKDGSYFTFKCNSSNPNGLITYYSKEGQLLSYDWFYQKTPIQDLLAHSSEANYRELLCNPNDNLVFPYKISGIVQAIYDSNTSTYMHLTDKQGNFYICTYQNYTPARYTQALVPNFAIGDHVSVYGYLQKCDSLSSFENLYLSEFILNTSYSSENIGFNIIDTSDSTSTTTGDSEKLNEDSFLNKSSTSTESLPNNYSSTIGSNAESVCPVITLFYGELEEASPFERPTTSKFLSYEDICRYPYHCATLPITIKGTIINQTINYKNSSMELIIEQEDTKNIYFSTYHFADQTVFPTKGDFITINGTLKGNYKLTASQKNKISYVICPRIMSKDITIH
;
A
#
# COMPACT_ATOMS: atom_id res chain seq x y z
N MET A 1 -10.06 55.94 56.12
CA MET A 1 -8.68 56.13 56.62
C MET A 1 -7.87 54.91 56.20
N LYS A 2 -6.72 54.95 55.51
CA LYS A 2 -5.88 56.01 54.94
C LYS A 2 -5.12 55.32 53.79
N TYR A 3 -5.12 55.93 52.62
CA TYR A 3 -4.08 55.72 51.59
C TYR A 3 -2.75 56.28 52.11
N THR A 4 -1.59 55.63 51.88
CA THR A 4 -0.34 56.39 51.74
C THR A 4 0.77 55.67 50.93
N LYS A 5 1.01 56.24 49.75
CA LYS A 5 2.27 56.56 49.05
C LYS A 5 3.37 55.53 48.77
N LEU A 6 3.58 55.39 47.46
CA LEU A 6 4.81 55.27 46.68
C LEU A 6 6.04 56.02 47.25
N SER A 7 7.22 55.39 47.19
CA SER A 7 8.53 56.06 47.19
C SER A 7 9.44 55.38 46.17
N PHE A 8 9.86 56.15 45.16
CA PHE A 8 10.99 55.85 44.27
C PHE A 8 12.31 56.03 45.04
N LEU A 9 13.30 55.15 44.85
CA LEU A 9 14.69 55.59 44.59
C LEU A 9 15.65 54.48 44.09
N THR A 10 16.31 54.84 42.98
CA THR A 10 17.69 54.49 42.55
C THR A 10 18.10 53.06 42.21
N ILE A 11 18.38 52.93 40.91
CA ILE A 11 19.22 51.95 40.22
C ILE A 11 20.64 51.95 40.81
N LEU A 12 21.15 50.77 41.18
CA LEU A 12 22.58 50.49 41.15
C LEU A 12 22.83 49.34 40.17
N LEU A 13 23.47 49.69 39.07
CA LEU A 13 23.89 48.82 37.98
C LEU A 13 25.06 47.97 38.49
N GLY A 14 24.78 46.80 39.05
CA GLY A 14 25.78 45.79 39.35
C GLY A 14 25.93 44.85 38.15
N THR A 15 26.86 45.14 37.25
CA THR A 15 27.33 44.20 36.22
C THR A 15 27.97 43.01 36.90
N LEU A 16 27.18 41.97 37.17
CA LEU A 16 27.72 40.64 37.45
C LEU A 16 28.08 40.02 36.10
N ILE A 17 29.36 40.13 35.73
CA ILE A 17 29.96 39.27 34.72
C ILE A 17 29.94 37.86 35.33
N LEU A 18 28.86 37.13 35.10
CA LEU A 18 28.83 35.69 35.31
C LEU A 18 29.71 35.08 34.21
N THR A 19 30.96 34.88 34.59
CA THR A 19 31.86 33.88 34.03
C THR A 19 31.10 32.60 33.75
N GLY A 20 31.31 32.05 32.55
CA GLY A 20 30.60 30.90 32.02
C GLY A 20 30.47 29.76 33.04
N CYS A 21 29.26 29.61 33.59
CA CYS A 21 28.82 28.36 34.18
C CYS A 21 28.13 27.57 33.07
N HIS A 22 28.74 26.45 32.69
CA HIS A 22 28.06 25.38 31.99
C HIS A 22 26.78 25.02 32.76
N LEU A 23 25.62 25.50 32.30
CA LEU A 23 24.34 24.91 32.66
C LEU A 23 24.34 23.49 32.08
N LYS A 24 24.77 22.52 32.88
CA LYS A 24 24.24 21.17 32.76
C LYS A 24 22.75 21.30 33.01
N ASN A 25 21.95 21.33 31.94
CA ASN A 25 20.50 21.31 32.06
C ASN A 25 20.13 20.15 32.97
N ALA A 26 19.35 20.43 34.02
CA ALA A 26 18.90 19.39 34.95
C ALA A 26 18.15 18.30 34.17
N PRO A 27 18.28 17.02 34.58
CA PRO A 27 17.55 15.93 33.96
C PRO A 27 16.05 16.25 33.94
N ALA A 28 15.45 16.25 32.74
CA ALA A 28 14.05 16.57 32.55
C ALA A 28 13.23 15.29 32.34
N LYS A 29 12.13 15.13 33.08
CA LYS A 29 11.17 14.05 32.80
C LYS A 29 10.44 14.34 31.50
N THR A 30 10.39 13.34 30.61
CA THR A 30 9.69 13.43 29.33
C THR A 30 9.16 12.05 28.93
N SER A 31 8.48 12.00 27.78
CA SER A 31 8.06 10.75 27.15
C SER A 31 8.49 10.72 25.69
N VAL A 32 8.68 9.51 25.16
CA VAL A 32 8.94 9.26 23.75
C VAL A 32 8.04 8.17 23.22
N GLN A 33 7.72 8.24 21.93
CA GLN A 33 7.05 7.17 21.20
C GLN A 33 8.03 6.59 20.18
N ILE A 34 8.33 5.30 20.31
CA ILE A 34 9.14 4.56 19.36
C ILE A 34 8.25 3.48 18.74
N LEU A 35 7.94 3.62 17.44
CA LEU A 35 6.91 2.83 16.76
C LEU A 35 5.58 2.92 17.53
N GLU A 36 5.02 1.80 17.98
CA GLU A 36 3.77 1.77 18.75
C GLU A 36 3.98 1.90 20.26
N GLN A 37 5.23 1.84 20.72
CA GLN A 37 5.55 1.79 22.14
C GLN A 37 5.81 3.18 22.73
N HIS A 38 5.23 3.43 23.89
CA HIS A 38 5.39 4.68 24.63
C HIS A 38 6.26 4.46 25.88
N TYR A 39 7.23 5.34 26.08
CA TYR A 39 8.17 5.28 27.20
C TYR A 39 8.16 6.60 27.95
N THR A 40 8.18 6.53 29.27
CA THR A 40 8.45 7.66 30.16
C THR A 40 9.85 7.51 30.73
N GLY A 41 10.52 8.63 30.95
CA GLY A 41 11.94 8.59 31.30
C GLY A 41 12.55 9.94 31.53
N THR A 42 13.88 9.93 31.60
CA THR A 42 14.70 11.08 31.95
C THR A 42 15.57 11.47 30.76
N LEU A 43 15.45 12.72 30.31
CA LEU A 43 16.24 13.33 29.24
C LEU A 43 17.37 14.18 29.83
N GLU A 44 18.60 13.87 29.43
CA GLU A 44 19.80 14.63 29.77
C GLU A 44 20.42 15.21 28.51
N PHE A 45 20.59 16.54 28.46
CA PHE A 45 21.24 17.20 27.33
C PHE A 45 22.76 17.08 27.43
N THR A 46 23.41 16.72 26.32
CA THR A 46 24.87 16.63 26.23
C THR A 46 25.51 17.97 25.87
N ASP A 47 24.77 18.85 25.18
CA ASP A 47 25.23 20.19 24.80
C ASP A 47 24.05 21.17 24.59
N ALA A 48 24.38 22.44 24.34
CA ALA A 48 23.41 23.51 24.12
C ALA A 48 22.75 23.48 22.73
N SER A 49 23.21 22.62 21.81
CA SER A 49 22.61 22.48 20.48
C SER A 49 21.31 21.66 20.48
N GLY A 50 20.97 21.08 21.64
CA GLY A 50 19.80 20.23 21.82
C GLY A 50 20.12 18.74 21.70
N THR A 51 21.38 18.35 21.51
CA THR A 51 21.76 16.94 21.58
C THR A 51 21.57 16.42 23.00
N GLY A 52 21.00 15.21 23.13
CA GLY A 52 20.70 14.64 24.43
C GLY A 52 20.42 13.14 24.37
N THR A 53 20.41 12.53 25.55
CA THR A 53 20.10 11.12 25.76
C THR A 53 18.91 10.97 26.69
N PHE A 54 17.90 10.23 26.25
CA PHE A 54 16.77 9.80 27.04
C PHE A 54 16.99 8.36 27.52
N LYS A 55 16.71 8.11 28.79
CA LYS A 55 16.67 6.77 29.38
C LYS A 55 15.28 6.52 29.92
N ALA A 56 14.65 5.43 29.48
CA ALA A 56 13.36 5.02 30.02
C ALA A 56 13.49 4.66 31.52
N ASP A 57 12.46 4.95 32.31
CA ASP A 57 12.46 4.71 33.76
C ASP A 57 12.32 3.21 34.12
N VAL A 58 11.89 2.40 33.16
CA VAL A 58 11.80 0.94 33.33
C VAL A 58 13.21 0.35 33.30
N PRO A 59 13.60 -0.49 34.29
CA PRO A 59 14.88 -1.20 34.27
C PRO A 59 15.08 -1.99 32.98
N ASP A 60 16.33 -2.08 32.52
CA ASP A 60 16.69 -2.78 31.29
C ASP A 60 15.78 -2.41 30.12
N SER A 61 15.60 -1.10 29.90
CA SER A 61 14.76 -0.55 28.83
C SER A 61 15.57 0.28 27.84
N ILE A 62 14.88 0.98 26.93
CA ILE A 62 15.50 1.66 25.81
C ILE A 62 16.34 2.88 26.23
N VAL A 63 17.37 3.16 25.45
CA VAL A 63 18.16 4.40 25.52
C VAL A 63 18.10 5.10 24.16
N VAL A 64 17.68 6.36 24.14
CA VAL A 64 17.48 7.14 22.90
C VAL A 64 18.45 8.30 22.85
N SER A 65 19.26 8.38 21.79
CA SER A 65 20.20 9.49 21.57
C SER A 65 19.86 10.21 20.28
N GLY A 66 19.86 11.55 20.31
CA GLY A 66 19.56 12.38 19.14
C GLY A 66 19.46 13.86 19.48
N THR A 67 18.91 14.64 18.55
CA THR A 67 18.63 16.07 18.76
C THR A 67 17.21 16.26 19.29
N TRP A 68 17.05 17.13 20.27
CA TRP A 68 15.80 17.38 20.96
C TRP A 68 15.43 18.86 20.88
N LYS A 69 14.16 19.14 20.63
CA LYS A 69 13.59 20.48 20.65
C LYS A 69 12.23 20.43 21.34
N ASN A 70 12.02 21.30 22.33
CA ASN A 70 10.79 21.33 23.14
C ASN A 70 10.45 19.93 23.70
N SER A 71 11.47 19.23 24.22
CA SER A 71 11.36 17.86 24.74
C SER A 71 10.90 16.79 23.75
N MET A 72 10.89 17.10 22.45
CA MET A 72 10.57 16.17 21.36
C MET A 72 11.81 15.84 20.54
N LEU A 73 11.95 14.57 20.16
CA LEU A 73 13.03 14.09 19.30
C LEU A 73 12.88 14.65 17.88
N GLN A 74 13.99 15.08 17.28
CA GLN A 74 14.05 15.71 15.97
C GLN A 74 15.28 15.23 15.19
N GLY A 75 15.15 15.19 13.86
CA GLY A 75 16.27 14.86 12.99
C GLY A 75 16.71 13.41 13.17
N ALA A 76 17.99 13.11 12.93
CA ALA A 76 18.51 11.76 13.09
C ALA A 76 18.58 11.37 14.57
N ALA A 77 18.15 10.15 14.90
CA ALA A 77 18.29 9.59 16.23
C ALA A 77 18.52 8.09 16.19
N THR A 78 19.05 7.56 17.30
CA THR A 78 19.32 6.14 17.54
C THR A 78 18.62 5.71 18.81
N VAL A 79 17.88 4.60 18.73
CA VAL A 79 17.27 3.90 19.86
C VAL A 79 18.06 2.62 20.08
N ASN A 80 18.63 2.45 21.26
CA ASN A 80 19.28 1.22 21.69
C ASN A 80 18.30 0.41 22.53
N TYR A 81 18.16 -0.87 22.21
CA TYR A 81 17.27 -1.80 22.91
C TYR A 81 18.06 -2.71 23.86
N PRO A 82 17.42 -3.24 24.90
CA PRO A 82 18.07 -4.11 25.90
C PRO A 82 18.61 -5.42 25.31
N ASP A 83 17.97 -5.92 24.26
CA ASP A 83 18.38 -7.12 23.53
C ASP A 83 19.67 -6.91 22.69
N GLY A 84 20.23 -5.70 22.68
CA GLY A 84 21.42 -5.32 21.92
C GLY A 84 21.12 -4.88 20.48
N SER A 85 19.85 -4.87 20.06
CA SER A 85 19.44 -4.32 18.78
C SER A 85 19.36 -2.79 18.81
N THR A 86 19.39 -2.14 17.65
CA THR A 86 19.27 -0.69 17.52
C THR A 86 18.27 -0.30 16.44
N LEU A 87 17.63 0.84 16.58
CA LEU A 87 16.78 1.46 15.54
C LEU A 87 17.31 2.86 15.25
N THR A 88 17.62 3.12 13.99
CA THR A 88 18.04 4.44 13.52
C THR A 88 17.02 5.00 12.53
N GLY A 89 16.84 6.31 12.53
CA GLY A 89 15.94 6.96 11.59
C GLY A 89 15.81 8.46 11.85
N LYS A 90 14.98 9.11 11.04
CA LYS A 90 14.66 10.53 11.21
C LYS A 90 13.37 10.69 12.01
N PHE A 91 13.38 11.63 12.94
CA PHE A 91 12.24 11.99 13.77
C PHE A 91 11.76 13.40 13.41
N LYS A 92 10.45 13.57 13.43
CA LYS A 92 9.78 14.86 13.28
C LYS A 92 8.72 14.95 14.35
N ASN A 93 8.83 15.96 15.23
CA ASN A 93 7.91 16.15 16.34
C ASN A 93 7.76 14.91 17.23
N GLY A 94 8.88 14.24 17.53
CA GLY A 94 8.90 13.05 18.38
C GLY A 94 8.49 11.75 17.69
N LEU A 95 8.08 11.78 16.41
CA LEU A 95 7.62 10.61 15.67
C LEU A 95 8.60 10.20 14.58
N LEU A 96 8.83 8.90 14.43
CA LEU A 96 9.69 8.32 13.40
C LEU A 96 9.06 8.54 12.02
N SER A 97 9.83 9.09 11.08
CA SER A 97 9.33 9.48 9.77
C SER A 97 10.39 9.28 8.68
N GLY A 98 9.96 8.72 7.55
CA GLY A 98 10.84 8.37 6.44
C GLY A 98 11.44 6.97 6.61
N THR A 99 12.63 6.75 6.06
CA THR A 99 13.32 5.46 6.16
C THR A 99 13.90 5.26 7.56
N ALA A 100 13.70 4.07 8.11
CA ALA A 100 14.30 3.60 9.35
C ALA A 100 15.07 2.30 9.11
N THR A 101 16.08 2.06 9.94
CA THR A 101 16.90 0.84 9.93
C THR A 101 16.91 0.23 11.30
N LYS A 102 16.47 -1.02 11.43
CA LYS A 102 16.60 -1.83 12.65
C LYS A 102 17.76 -2.79 12.45
N THR A 103 18.76 -2.72 13.33
CA THR A 103 19.94 -3.60 13.31
C THR A 103 19.87 -4.54 14.50
N ASN A 104 19.94 -5.84 14.24
CA ASN A 104 19.95 -6.90 15.24
C ASN A 104 21.32 -6.99 15.93
N LYS A 105 21.38 -7.70 17.06
CA LYS A 105 22.62 -7.88 17.84
C LYS A 105 23.75 -8.55 17.05
N ASP A 106 23.41 -9.42 16.09
CA ASP A 106 24.37 -10.11 15.22
C ASP A 106 24.89 -9.25 14.05
N GLY A 107 24.39 -8.01 13.92
CA GLY A 107 24.72 -7.07 12.87
C GLY A 107 23.85 -7.17 11.61
N SER A 108 23.04 -8.21 11.47
CA SER A 108 22.01 -8.24 10.42
C SER A 108 21.03 -7.09 10.62
N TYR A 109 20.43 -6.59 9.54
CA TYR A 109 19.55 -5.43 9.65
C TYR A 109 18.45 -5.45 8.62
N PHE A 110 17.40 -4.68 8.87
CA PHE A 110 16.36 -4.44 7.88
C PHE A 110 15.96 -2.98 7.82
N THR A 111 15.55 -2.56 6.63
CA THR A 111 15.09 -1.19 6.37
C THR A 111 13.63 -1.17 6.03
N PHE A 112 12.93 -0.13 6.47
CA PHE A 112 11.51 0.08 6.18
C PHE A 112 11.15 1.56 6.20
N LYS A 113 9.93 1.89 5.76
CA LYS A 113 9.39 3.25 5.84
C LYS A 113 8.45 3.40 7.03
N CYS A 114 8.50 4.57 7.65
CA CYS A 114 7.53 5.02 8.64
C CYS A 114 6.89 6.34 8.23
N ASN A 115 5.64 6.51 8.63
CA ASN A 115 4.99 7.80 8.63
C ASN A 115 4.36 8.01 10.01
N SER A 116 4.81 9.02 10.74
CA SER A 116 4.32 9.33 12.08
C SER A 116 4.36 8.11 13.02
N SER A 117 5.51 7.43 13.05
CA SER A 117 5.76 6.18 13.79
C SER A 117 4.97 4.95 13.34
N ASN A 118 4.14 5.04 12.29
CA ASN A 118 3.47 3.88 11.70
C ASN A 118 4.33 3.27 10.58
N PRO A 119 4.89 2.07 10.77
CA PRO A 119 5.63 1.38 9.71
C PRO A 119 4.70 1.01 8.55
N ASN A 120 5.23 1.05 7.33
CA ASN A 120 4.47 0.79 6.12
C ASN A 120 5.34 0.33 4.94
N GLY A 121 4.69 -0.38 4.01
CA GLY A 121 5.27 -0.80 2.75
C GLY A 121 6.34 -1.87 2.89
N LEU A 122 7.30 -1.83 1.97
CA LEU A 122 8.37 -2.81 1.84
C LEU A 122 9.32 -2.82 3.05
N ILE A 123 9.67 -4.03 3.47
CA ILE A 123 10.76 -4.37 4.38
C ILE A 123 11.84 -5.06 3.56
N THR A 124 13.10 -4.67 3.76
CA THR A 124 14.24 -5.33 3.11
C THR A 124 15.24 -5.79 4.16
N TYR A 125 15.59 -7.07 4.15
CA TYR A 125 16.51 -7.69 5.09
C TYR A 125 17.90 -7.87 4.48
N TYR A 126 18.92 -7.62 5.29
CA TYR A 126 20.32 -7.64 4.90
C TYR A 126 21.17 -8.42 5.92
N SER A 127 22.23 -9.06 5.42
CA SER A 127 23.31 -9.57 6.25
C SER A 127 24.09 -8.41 6.90
N LYS A 128 24.95 -8.72 7.87
CA LYS A 128 25.84 -7.72 8.48
C LYS A 128 26.83 -7.10 7.48
N GLU A 129 27.16 -7.80 6.40
CA GLU A 129 27.98 -7.33 5.29
C GLU A 129 27.20 -6.49 4.26
N GLY A 130 25.89 -6.32 4.45
CA GLY A 130 25.02 -5.58 3.53
C GLY A 130 24.54 -6.39 2.32
N GLN A 131 24.73 -7.72 2.33
CA GLN A 131 24.14 -8.59 1.31
C GLN A 131 22.62 -8.64 1.53
N LEU A 132 21.85 -8.38 0.48
CA LEU A 132 20.41 -8.58 0.49
C LEU A 132 20.08 -10.06 0.75
N LEU A 133 19.26 -10.33 1.76
CA LEU A 133 18.83 -11.69 2.12
C LEU A 133 17.40 -11.99 1.66
N SER A 134 16.47 -11.11 2.00
CA SER A 134 15.04 -11.33 1.74
C SER A 134 14.26 -10.01 1.82
N TYR A 135 12.95 -10.11 1.61
CA TYR A 135 12.01 -9.00 1.70
C TYR A 135 10.73 -9.45 2.40
N ASP A 136 10.01 -8.48 2.95
CA ASP A 136 8.65 -8.67 3.46
C ASP A 136 7.87 -7.34 3.26
N TRP A 137 6.61 -7.28 3.65
CA TRP A 137 5.82 -6.06 3.68
C TRP A 137 5.04 -5.94 4.98
N PHE A 138 4.76 -4.71 5.36
CA PHE A 138 3.80 -4.43 6.41
C PHE A 138 2.37 -4.51 5.91
N TYR A 139 1.54 -5.30 6.60
CA TYR A 139 0.09 -5.21 6.59
C TYR A 139 -0.40 -4.83 7.99
N GLN A 140 -1.11 -3.71 8.10
CA GLN A 140 -1.55 -3.12 9.38
C GLN A 140 -0.41 -3.01 10.41
N LYS A 141 0.76 -2.53 9.95
CA LYS A 141 1.99 -2.35 10.75
C LYS A 141 2.66 -3.65 11.23
N THR A 142 2.14 -4.81 10.84
CA THR A 142 2.72 -6.12 11.15
C THR A 142 3.38 -6.68 9.89
N PRO A 143 4.61 -7.22 9.96
CA PRO A 143 5.21 -7.94 8.84
C PRO A 143 4.31 -9.10 8.39
N ILE A 144 4.15 -9.32 7.09
CA ILE A 144 3.27 -10.38 6.58
C ILE A 144 3.77 -11.74 7.03
N GLN A 145 5.09 -11.98 7.08
CA GLN A 145 5.62 -13.25 7.57
C GLN A 145 5.15 -13.58 9.00
N ASP A 146 5.02 -12.57 9.85
CA ASP A 146 4.55 -12.73 11.22
C ASP A 146 3.05 -13.06 11.20
N LEU A 147 2.26 -12.42 10.34
CA LEU A 147 0.84 -12.74 10.17
C LEU A 147 0.63 -14.17 9.66
N LEU A 148 1.46 -14.64 8.72
CA LEU A 148 1.41 -16.01 8.21
C LEU A 148 1.72 -17.02 9.32
N ALA A 149 2.75 -16.75 10.14
CA ALA A 149 3.13 -17.62 11.25
C ALA A 149 2.05 -17.74 12.35
N HIS A 150 1.19 -16.73 12.49
CA HIS A 150 0.05 -16.75 13.42
C HIS A 150 -1.27 -17.21 12.77
N SER A 151 -1.25 -17.57 11.49
CA SER A 151 -2.44 -18.02 10.79
C SER A 151 -2.79 -19.47 11.10
N SER A 152 -4.09 -19.78 11.03
CA SER A 152 -4.60 -21.14 11.20
C SER A 152 -5.39 -21.60 9.98
N GLU A 153 -5.40 -22.90 9.69
CA GLU A 153 -6.23 -23.45 8.61
C GLU A 153 -7.71 -23.18 8.91
N ALA A 154 -8.43 -22.63 7.93
CA ALA A 154 -9.83 -22.29 8.09
C ALA A 154 -10.71 -23.55 8.29
N ASN A 155 -11.58 -23.52 9.29
CA ASN A 155 -12.67 -24.48 9.44
C ASN A 155 -13.98 -23.84 8.97
N TYR A 156 -14.50 -24.30 7.84
CA TYR A 156 -15.69 -23.72 7.22
C TYR A 156 -16.89 -23.61 8.16
N ARG A 157 -17.18 -24.67 8.93
CA ARG A 157 -18.34 -24.70 9.84
C ARG A 157 -18.14 -23.75 11.02
N GLU A 158 -16.92 -23.66 11.53
CA GLU A 158 -16.59 -22.77 12.65
C GLU A 158 -16.74 -21.29 12.27
N LEU A 159 -16.28 -20.92 11.06
CA LEU A 159 -16.44 -19.56 10.54
C LEU A 159 -17.93 -19.15 10.44
N LEU A 160 -18.80 -20.08 10.07
CA LEU A 160 -20.25 -19.84 9.98
C LEU A 160 -20.95 -19.82 11.34
N CYS A 161 -20.58 -20.72 12.26
CA CYS A 161 -21.29 -20.87 13.53
C CYS A 161 -20.88 -19.83 14.59
N ASN A 162 -19.62 -19.39 14.60
CA ASN A 162 -19.10 -18.46 15.60
C ASN A 162 -18.39 -17.25 14.94
N PRO A 163 -19.08 -16.46 14.09
CA PRO A 163 -18.41 -15.46 13.27
C PRO A 163 -17.73 -14.35 14.09
N ASN A 164 -18.30 -13.97 15.25
CA ASN A 164 -17.77 -12.87 16.07
C ASN A 164 -16.43 -13.19 16.73
N ASP A 165 -16.23 -14.42 17.18
CA ASP A 165 -14.99 -14.86 17.84
C ASP A 165 -13.83 -14.96 16.83
N ASN A 166 -14.17 -15.05 15.54
CA ASN A 166 -13.24 -15.33 14.45
C ASN A 166 -12.80 -14.08 13.68
N LEU A 167 -13.25 -12.87 14.04
CA LEU A 167 -12.96 -11.64 13.28
C LEU A 167 -11.50 -11.15 13.39
N VAL A 168 -10.76 -11.57 14.43
CA VAL A 168 -9.44 -11.00 14.77
C VAL A 168 -8.27 -11.94 14.42
N PHE A 169 -8.56 -13.19 14.07
CA PHE A 169 -7.54 -14.19 13.76
C PHE A 169 -7.36 -14.34 12.25
N PRO A 170 -6.11 -14.38 11.75
CA PRO A 170 -5.85 -14.66 10.36
C PRO A 170 -6.03 -16.16 10.06
N TYR A 171 -6.68 -16.45 8.94
CA TYR A 171 -6.89 -17.80 8.43
C TYR A 171 -6.18 -18.03 7.12
N LYS A 172 -5.70 -19.25 6.92
CA LYS A 172 -5.26 -19.78 5.64
C LYS A 172 -6.39 -20.59 5.01
N ILE A 173 -6.63 -20.39 3.72
CA ILE A 173 -7.60 -21.14 2.93
C ILE A 173 -6.91 -21.59 1.64
N SER A 174 -6.95 -22.89 1.37
CA SER A 174 -6.46 -23.49 0.14
C SER A 174 -7.61 -23.92 -0.75
N GLY A 175 -7.53 -23.61 -2.05
CA GLY A 175 -8.61 -23.94 -2.98
C GLY A 175 -8.34 -23.54 -4.43
N ILE A 176 -9.39 -23.67 -5.24
CA ILE A 176 -9.37 -23.33 -6.66
C ILE A 176 -10.17 -22.05 -6.89
N VAL A 177 -9.58 -21.11 -7.62
CA VAL A 177 -10.25 -19.87 -8.02
C VAL A 177 -11.33 -20.17 -9.04
N GLN A 178 -12.59 -19.91 -8.68
CA GLN A 178 -13.75 -20.21 -9.52
C GLN A 178 -14.21 -19.02 -10.37
N ALA A 179 -14.08 -17.81 -9.83
CA ALA A 179 -14.46 -16.58 -10.50
C ALA A 179 -13.74 -15.39 -9.86
N ILE A 180 -13.54 -14.33 -10.64
CA ILE A 180 -12.93 -13.08 -10.20
C ILE A 180 -13.78 -11.92 -10.74
N TYR A 181 -14.05 -10.97 -9.86
CA TYR A 181 -14.78 -9.75 -10.14
C TYR A 181 -14.00 -8.57 -9.59
N ASP A 182 -14.13 -7.44 -10.25
CA ASP A 182 -13.41 -6.23 -9.87
C ASP A 182 -14.37 -5.06 -9.77
N SER A 183 -14.16 -4.25 -8.74
CA SER A 183 -14.55 -2.84 -8.76
C SER A 183 -13.34 -1.98 -9.06
N ASN A 184 -13.57 -0.67 -9.14
CA ASN A 184 -12.51 0.34 -9.22
C ASN A 184 -11.51 0.32 -8.05
N THR A 185 -11.84 -0.33 -6.93
CA THR A 185 -11.08 -0.27 -5.68
C THR A 185 -10.86 -1.61 -5.01
N SER A 186 -11.61 -2.66 -5.36
CA SER A 186 -11.49 -3.97 -4.71
C SER A 186 -11.65 -5.11 -5.70
N THR A 187 -10.91 -6.17 -5.46
CA THR A 187 -11.09 -7.45 -6.15
C THR A 187 -11.92 -8.35 -5.25
N TYR A 188 -12.82 -9.10 -5.86
CA TYR A 188 -13.63 -10.13 -5.24
C TYR A 188 -13.37 -11.43 -5.97
N MET A 189 -13.14 -12.51 -5.22
CA MET A 189 -12.75 -13.79 -5.77
C MET A 189 -13.59 -14.88 -5.11
N HIS A 190 -14.14 -15.74 -5.94
CA HIS A 190 -14.80 -16.95 -5.51
C HIS A 190 -13.74 -18.05 -5.37
N LEU A 191 -13.63 -18.61 -4.17
CA LEU A 191 -12.70 -19.69 -3.89
C LEU A 191 -13.49 -20.92 -3.45
N THR A 192 -13.14 -22.08 -3.97
CA THR A 192 -13.71 -23.36 -3.53
C THR A 192 -12.61 -24.24 -2.97
N ASP A 193 -12.76 -24.67 -1.72
CA ASP A 193 -11.81 -25.59 -1.09
C ASP A 193 -11.97 -27.03 -1.60
N LYS A 194 -11.07 -27.91 -1.16
CA LYS A 194 -11.08 -29.34 -1.54
C LYS A 194 -12.32 -30.11 -1.09
N GLN A 195 -13.08 -29.60 -0.12
CA GLN A 195 -14.35 -30.19 0.32
C GLN A 195 -15.56 -29.65 -0.45
N GLY A 196 -15.34 -28.72 -1.38
CA GLY A 196 -16.41 -28.05 -2.11
C GLY A 196 -17.06 -26.92 -1.32
N ASN A 197 -16.49 -26.49 -0.20
CA ASN A 197 -17.01 -25.32 0.51
C ASN A 197 -16.60 -24.04 -0.22
N PHE A 198 -17.47 -23.05 -0.15
CA PHE A 198 -17.37 -21.83 -0.94
C PHE A 198 -17.08 -20.61 -0.08
N TYR A 199 -16.11 -19.80 -0.50
CA TYR A 199 -15.69 -18.56 0.16
C TYR A 199 -15.71 -17.39 -0.81
N ILE A 200 -16.09 -16.22 -0.31
CA ILE A 200 -15.84 -14.95 -0.99
C ILE A 200 -14.57 -14.35 -0.40
N CYS A 201 -13.54 -14.21 -1.20
CA CYS A 201 -12.32 -13.50 -0.82
C CYS A 201 -12.35 -12.09 -1.39
N THR A 202 -11.91 -11.09 -0.63
CA THR A 202 -11.84 -9.70 -1.10
C THR A 202 -10.57 -9.01 -0.64
N TYR A 203 -10.04 -8.11 -1.47
CA TYR A 203 -8.91 -7.26 -1.11
C TYR A 203 -8.93 -5.96 -1.90
N GLN A 204 -8.31 -4.92 -1.32
CA GLN A 204 -8.15 -3.64 -1.98
C GLN A 204 -7.14 -3.77 -3.14
N ASN A 205 -7.54 -3.33 -4.33
CA ASN A 205 -6.79 -3.50 -5.57
C ASN A 205 -6.34 -2.16 -6.21
N TYR A 206 -6.56 -1.04 -5.50
CA TYR A 206 -6.14 0.29 -5.93
C TYR A 206 -4.79 0.70 -5.34
N THR A 207 -4.22 1.79 -5.88
CA THR A 207 -2.95 2.45 -5.49
C THR A 207 -2.48 2.11 -4.06
N PRO A 208 -1.18 1.80 -3.83
CA PRO A 208 -0.69 1.21 -2.59
C PRO A 208 -1.35 1.75 -1.33
N ALA A 209 -2.31 0.99 -0.78
CA ALA A 209 -2.96 1.37 0.45
C ALA A 209 -1.90 1.38 1.54
N ARG A 210 -1.49 2.58 1.98
CA ARG A 210 -0.22 2.77 2.70
C ARG A 210 -0.03 1.77 3.84
N TYR A 211 -1.09 1.43 4.56
CA TYR A 211 -1.03 0.54 5.72
C TYR A 211 -1.77 -0.79 5.55
N THR A 212 -2.58 -0.95 4.51
CA THR A 212 -3.47 -2.12 4.32
C THR A 212 -3.26 -2.78 2.97
N GLN A 213 -2.08 -2.61 2.38
CA GLN A 213 -1.78 -3.19 1.08
C GLN A 213 -1.72 -4.72 1.20
N ALA A 214 -2.72 -5.39 0.62
CA ALA A 214 -2.69 -6.83 0.47
C ALA A 214 -1.65 -7.23 -0.60
N LEU A 215 -0.88 -8.28 -0.33
CA LEU A 215 0.04 -8.88 -1.28
C LEU A 215 -0.60 -10.11 -1.91
N VAL A 216 -1.53 -9.86 -2.82
CA VAL A 216 -2.23 -10.91 -3.56
C VAL A 216 -1.79 -10.81 -5.03
N PRO A 217 -1.26 -11.89 -5.62
CA PRO A 217 -1.01 -11.97 -7.06
C PRO A 217 -2.31 -11.74 -7.84
N ASN A 218 -2.19 -11.32 -9.09
CA ASN A 218 -3.37 -11.27 -9.96
C ASN A 218 -3.71 -12.70 -10.40
N PHE A 219 -4.52 -13.39 -9.60
CA PHE A 219 -5.00 -14.73 -9.88
C PHE A 219 -5.85 -14.80 -11.17
N ALA A 220 -6.02 -16.00 -11.67
CA ALA A 220 -6.81 -16.39 -12.83
C ALA A 220 -7.77 -17.50 -12.42
N ILE A 221 -8.88 -17.61 -13.14
CA ILE A 221 -9.82 -18.71 -12.95
C ILE A 221 -9.11 -20.05 -13.22
N GLY A 222 -9.29 -21.00 -12.32
CA GLY A 222 -8.62 -22.30 -12.34
C GLY A 222 -7.31 -22.36 -11.56
N ASP A 223 -6.79 -21.23 -11.07
CA ASP A 223 -5.59 -21.25 -10.23
C ASP A 223 -5.83 -22.02 -8.93
N HIS A 224 -4.85 -22.84 -8.56
CA HIS A 224 -4.73 -23.45 -7.25
C HIS A 224 -3.94 -22.51 -6.34
N VAL A 225 -4.58 -22.06 -5.26
CA VAL A 225 -4.05 -20.99 -4.40
C VAL A 225 -4.12 -21.34 -2.92
N SER A 226 -3.19 -20.77 -2.17
CA SER A 226 -3.30 -20.57 -0.72
C SER A 226 -3.46 -19.08 -0.45
N VAL A 227 -4.54 -18.69 0.23
CA VAL A 227 -4.82 -17.29 0.57
C VAL A 227 -4.94 -17.12 2.07
N TYR A 228 -4.57 -15.92 2.55
CA TYR A 228 -4.54 -15.59 3.96
C TYR A 228 -5.29 -14.30 4.22
N GLY A 229 -6.18 -14.33 5.21
CA GLY A 229 -7.07 -13.20 5.48
C GLY A 229 -7.84 -13.32 6.79
N TYR A 230 -8.61 -12.29 7.09
CA TYR A 230 -9.48 -12.24 8.26
C TYR A 230 -10.92 -12.49 7.84
N LEU A 231 -11.68 -13.20 8.68
CA LEU A 231 -13.13 -13.25 8.51
C LEU A 231 -13.68 -11.83 8.67
N GLN A 232 -14.35 -11.34 7.63
CA GLN A 232 -15.01 -10.03 7.68
C GLN A 232 -16.45 -10.17 8.17
N LYS A 233 -17.17 -11.14 7.59
CA LYS A 233 -18.58 -11.45 7.87
C LYS A 233 -18.95 -12.79 7.23
N CYS A 234 -20.16 -13.25 7.51
CA CYS A 234 -20.83 -14.26 6.70
C CYS A 234 -22.01 -13.60 5.99
N ASP A 235 -22.20 -13.87 4.70
CA ASP A 235 -23.22 -13.19 3.90
C ASP A 235 -23.79 -14.13 2.80
N SER A 236 -24.99 -13.82 2.31
CA SER A 236 -25.62 -14.53 1.20
C SER A 236 -25.00 -14.17 -0.14
N LEU A 237 -24.94 -15.13 -1.05
CA LEU A 237 -24.47 -14.94 -2.42
C LEU A 237 -25.24 -13.85 -3.19
N SER A 238 -26.54 -13.70 -2.91
CA SER A 238 -27.39 -12.66 -3.51
C SER A 238 -26.95 -11.23 -3.15
N SER A 239 -26.29 -11.04 -2.01
CA SER A 239 -25.75 -9.74 -1.59
C SER A 239 -24.65 -9.21 -2.52
N PHE A 240 -24.12 -10.08 -3.38
CA PHE A 240 -23.07 -9.76 -4.34
C PHE A 240 -23.57 -9.68 -5.79
N GLU A 241 -24.89 -9.70 -6.03
CA GLU A 241 -25.46 -9.75 -7.37
C GLU A 241 -24.99 -8.62 -8.30
N ASN A 242 -24.87 -7.42 -7.77
CA ASN A 242 -24.40 -6.25 -8.53
C ASN A 242 -22.91 -6.33 -8.89
N LEU A 243 -22.10 -7.12 -8.17
CA LEU A 243 -20.68 -7.32 -8.50
C LEU A 243 -20.50 -8.19 -9.75
N TYR A 244 -21.51 -9.00 -10.12
CA TYR A 244 -21.44 -9.86 -11.31
C TYR A 244 -21.59 -9.10 -12.64
N LEU A 245 -21.79 -7.78 -12.60
CA LEU A 245 -21.89 -6.93 -13.79
C LEU A 245 -20.52 -6.50 -14.35
N SER A 246 -19.43 -6.68 -13.59
CA SER A 246 -18.06 -6.44 -14.05
C SER A 246 -17.29 -7.74 -14.22
N GLU A 247 -16.48 -7.82 -15.29
CA GLU A 247 -15.65 -8.99 -15.58
C GLU A 247 -14.17 -8.66 -15.43
N PHE A 248 -13.46 -9.48 -14.66
CA PHE A 248 -12.00 -9.40 -14.58
C PHE A 248 -11.37 -10.24 -15.70
N ILE A 249 -10.51 -9.62 -16.50
CA ILE A 249 -9.79 -10.32 -17.55
C ILE A 249 -8.30 -10.15 -17.29
N LEU A 250 -7.67 -11.22 -16.76
CA LEU A 250 -6.22 -11.33 -16.77
C LEU A 250 -5.79 -11.73 -18.17
N ASN A 251 -5.26 -10.78 -18.94
CA ASN A 251 -4.72 -11.09 -20.26
C ASN A 251 -3.32 -10.49 -20.38
N THR A 252 -2.38 -11.31 -20.83
CA THR A 252 -0.94 -11.02 -20.80
C THR A 252 -0.41 -10.61 -22.18
N SER A 253 -1.28 -10.56 -23.19
CA SER A 253 -0.94 -10.17 -24.57
C SER A 253 -2.03 -9.26 -25.15
N TYR A 254 -1.68 -7.99 -25.40
CA TYR A 254 -2.56 -6.99 -25.99
C TYR A 254 -1.88 -6.35 -27.21
N SER A 255 -2.68 -5.91 -28.17
CA SER A 255 -2.30 -4.99 -29.25
C SER A 255 -3.42 -3.97 -29.47
N SER A 256 -3.07 -2.75 -29.87
CA SER A 256 -4.03 -1.67 -30.19
C SER A 256 -5.04 -2.04 -31.29
N GLU A 257 -4.71 -3.00 -32.15
CA GLU A 257 -5.57 -3.49 -33.24
C GLU A 257 -6.76 -4.34 -32.77
N ASN A 258 -6.69 -4.94 -31.56
CA ASN A 258 -7.76 -5.75 -30.97
C ASN A 258 -8.67 -4.96 -30.02
N ILE A 259 -8.46 -3.65 -29.87
CA ILE A 259 -9.20 -2.81 -28.93
C ILE A 259 -10.40 -2.19 -29.65
N GLY A 260 -11.52 -2.91 -29.66
CA GLY A 260 -12.86 -2.39 -29.93
C GLY A 260 -13.49 -1.68 -28.72
N PHE A 261 -12.68 -1.12 -27.82
CA PHE A 261 -13.11 -0.52 -26.57
C PHE A 261 -12.99 1.02 -26.64
N ASN A 262 -14.08 1.71 -26.31
CA ASN A 262 -13.96 3.12 -25.91
C ASN A 262 -13.27 3.12 -24.54
N ILE A 263 -12.03 3.63 -24.47
CA ILE A 263 -11.40 3.93 -23.17
C ILE A 263 -12.28 4.99 -22.52
N ILE A 264 -12.99 4.59 -21.47
CA ILE A 264 -13.84 5.52 -20.72
C ILE A 264 -12.92 6.29 -19.79
N ASP A 265 -12.78 7.59 -20.05
CA ASP A 265 -12.07 8.51 -19.18
C ASP A 265 -12.90 8.74 -17.91
N THR A 266 -12.48 8.17 -16.79
CA THR A 266 -13.12 8.38 -15.48
C THR A 266 -12.41 9.44 -14.65
N SER A 267 -11.64 10.35 -15.26
CA SER A 267 -10.81 11.33 -14.54
C SER A 267 -11.57 12.47 -13.84
N ASP A 268 -12.90 12.49 -13.83
CA ASP A 268 -13.70 13.45 -13.05
C ASP A 268 -14.55 12.77 -11.97
N SER A 269 -13.95 12.51 -10.81
CA SER A 269 -14.71 12.27 -9.57
C SER A 269 -14.04 12.87 -8.32
N THR A 270 -13.42 14.04 -8.46
CA THR A 270 -13.02 14.87 -7.31
C THR A 270 -13.47 16.32 -7.47
N SER A 271 -14.75 16.57 -7.19
CA SER A 271 -15.22 17.90 -6.79
C SER A 271 -15.89 17.79 -5.43
N THR A 272 -15.16 18.19 -4.38
CA THR A 272 -15.74 18.54 -3.09
C THR A 272 -16.53 19.84 -3.24
N THR A 273 -17.86 19.77 -3.16
CA THR A 273 -18.69 20.86 -2.63
C THR A 273 -19.83 20.28 -1.82
N THR A 274 -19.98 20.84 -0.64
CA THR A 274 -21.04 20.67 0.35
C THR A 274 -22.45 20.81 -0.23
N GLY A 275 -23.35 19.93 0.19
CA GLY A 275 -24.80 20.13 0.09
C GLY A 275 -25.45 19.39 -1.09
N ASP A 276 -26.36 18.49 -0.72
CA ASP A 276 -27.32 17.76 -1.53
C ASP A 276 -26.83 16.62 -2.44
N SER A 277 -27.42 15.47 -2.15
CA SER A 277 -27.26 14.19 -2.79
C SER A 277 -27.78 14.18 -4.22
N GLU A 278 -26.89 14.01 -5.18
CA GLU A 278 -27.16 13.21 -6.38
C GLU A 278 -26.00 12.21 -6.56
N LYS A 279 -26.29 10.96 -6.22
CA LYS A 279 -25.49 9.80 -6.62
C LYS A 279 -25.45 9.78 -8.15
N LEU A 280 -24.25 9.70 -8.73
CA LEU A 280 -24.12 9.21 -10.11
C LEU A 280 -24.53 7.73 -10.10
N ASN A 281 -25.80 7.47 -10.44
CA ASN A 281 -26.36 6.13 -10.48
C ASN A 281 -25.83 5.35 -11.70
N GLU A 282 -25.45 4.09 -11.44
CA GLU A 282 -25.23 3.02 -12.42
C GLU A 282 -26.42 2.87 -13.40
N ASP A 283 -27.62 3.34 -13.02
CA ASP A 283 -28.84 3.35 -13.84
C ASP A 283 -28.72 4.14 -15.15
N SER A 284 -27.80 5.11 -15.24
CA SER A 284 -27.68 5.95 -16.44
C SER A 284 -27.17 5.21 -17.68
N PHE A 285 -26.50 4.06 -17.50
CA PHE A 285 -26.03 3.21 -18.60
C PHE A 285 -27.06 2.17 -19.06
N LEU A 286 -28.12 1.91 -18.29
CA LEU A 286 -29.09 0.85 -18.57
C LEU A 286 -30.19 1.24 -19.59
N ASN A 287 -30.30 2.53 -19.95
CA ASN A 287 -31.39 3.04 -20.80
C ASN A 287 -30.99 3.35 -22.24
N LYS A 288 -30.32 2.41 -22.92
CA LYS A 288 -30.25 2.42 -24.39
C LYS A 288 -30.53 1.05 -25.00
N SER A 289 -31.82 0.87 -25.31
CA SER A 289 -32.45 0.02 -26.33
C SER A 289 -31.90 -1.37 -26.61
N SER A 290 -32.75 -2.35 -26.28
CA SER A 290 -32.83 -3.72 -26.78
C SER A 290 -32.56 -3.90 -28.27
N THR A 291 -31.74 -4.90 -28.65
CA THR A 291 -32.03 -5.85 -29.75
C THR A 291 -31.08 -7.07 -29.75
N SER A 292 -31.69 -8.27 -29.69
CA SER A 292 -31.27 -9.62 -30.12
C SER A 292 -29.83 -10.14 -29.86
N THR A 293 -29.74 -10.91 -28.77
CA THR A 293 -29.16 -12.27 -28.60
C THR A 293 -28.12 -12.81 -29.60
N GLU A 294 -26.91 -13.05 -29.10
CA GLU A 294 -26.21 -14.35 -29.18
C GLU A 294 -25.58 -14.63 -27.81
N SER A 295 -26.03 -15.71 -27.17
CA SER A 295 -25.70 -16.10 -25.80
C SER A 295 -24.67 -17.24 -25.76
N LEU A 296 -23.60 -17.11 -24.96
CA LEU A 296 -22.77 -18.19 -24.37
C LEU A 296 -21.70 -17.60 -23.42
N PRO A 297 -21.24 -18.27 -22.34
CA PRO A 297 -21.88 -19.32 -21.53
C PRO A 297 -22.51 -18.74 -20.25
N ASN A 298 -23.76 -19.14 -20.02
CA ASN A 298 -24.65 -18.71 -18.94
C ASN A 298 -24.39 -19.42 -17.58
N ASN A 299 -23.19 -19.93 -17.34
CA ASN A 299 -23.04 -20.98 -16.30
C ASN A 299 -23.06 -20.50 -14.85
N TYR A 300 -22.92 -19.20 -14.57
CA TYR A 300 -23.01 -18.68 -13.19
C TYR A 300 -24.34 -17.97 -12.85
N SER A 301 -24.99 -17.33 -13.83
CA SER A 301 -26.32 -16.73 -13.62
C SER A 301 -27.40 -17.81 -13.38
N SER A 302 -27.23 -19.02 -13.92
CA SER A 302 -28.12 -20.15 -13.65
C SER A 302 -27.85 -20.87 -12.31
N THR A 303 -26.66 -20.75 -11.72
CA THR A 303 -26.31 -21.39 -10.44
C THR A 303 -26.74 -20.58 -9.21
N ILE A 304 -26.87 -19.25 -9.32
CA ILE A 304 -27.45 -18.43 -8.24
C ILE A 304 -28.92 -18.81 -8.03
N GLY A 305 -29.66 -19.18 -9.09
CA GLY A 305 -31.07 -19.55 -9.00
C GLY A 305 -31.37 -20.71 -8.03
N SER A 306 -30.42 -21.60 -7.74
CA SER A 306 -30.55 -22.65 -6.72
C SER A 306 -29.86 -22.34 -5.38
N ASN A 307 -28.88 -21.42 -5.35
CA ASN A 307 -27.99 -21.20 -4.19
C ASN A 307 -28.03 -19.76 -3.64
N ALA A 308 -28.91 -18.87 -4.13
CA ALA A 308 -28.97 -17.45 -3.76
C ALA A 308 -29.06 -17.20 -2.23
N GLU A 309 -29.71 -18.10 -1.49
CA GLU A 309 -29.87 -18.02 -0.03
C GLU A 309 -28.72 -18.67 0.76
N SER A 310 -27.75 -19.31 0.08
CA SER A 310 -26.61 -19.95 0.75
C SER A 310 -25.69 -18.90 1.34
N VAL A 311 -25.46 -18.98 2.66
CA VAL A 311 -24.55 -18.12 3.41
C VAL A 311 -23.13 -18.67 3.30
N CYS A 312 -22.16 -17.79 3.04
CA CYS A 312 -20.75 -18.15 2.96
C CYS A 312 -19.87 -17.17 3.76
N PRO A 313 -18.68 -17.60 4.21
CA PRO A 313 -17.68 -16.72 4.79
C PRO A 313 -17.13 -15.72 3.75
N VAL A 314 -17.03 -14.47 4.15
CA VAL A 314 -16.39 -13.38 3.41
C VAL A 314 -15.06 -13.06 4.08
N ILE A 315 -13.95 -13.23 3.36
CA ILE A 315 -12.60 -13.16 3.88
C ILE A 315 -11.88 -11.96 3.27
N THR A 316 -11.43 -11.03 4.11
CA THR A 316 -10.56 -9.93 3.66
C THR A 316 -9.11 -10.40 3.62
N LEU A 317 -8.54 -10.51 2.42
CA LEU A 317 -7.18 -11.01 2.22
C LEU A 317 -6.13 -9.94 2.54
N PHE A 318 -5.01 -10.40 3.07
CA PHE A 318 -3.77 -9.62 3.17
C PHE A 318 -2.60 -10.27 2.40
N TYR A 319 -2.69 -11.56 2.08
CA TYR A 319 -1.67 -12.29 1.33
C TYR A 319 -2.30 -13.43 0.51
N GLY A 320 -1.66 -13.80 -0.59
CA GLY A 320 -2.00 -15.00 -1.35
C GLY A 320 -0.83 -15.49 -2.20
N GLU A 321 -0.85 -16.77 -2.52
CA GLU A 321 0.18 -17.45 -3.32
C GLU A 321 -0.44 -18.58 -4.15
N LEU A 322 0.22 -18.96 -5.25
CA LEU A 322 -0.14 -20.15 -6.02
C LEU A 322 0.50 -21.37 -5.35
N GLU A 323 -0.22 -22.49 -5.24
CA GLU A 323 0.30 -23.69 -4.57
C GLU A 323 1.47 -24.34 -5.32
N GLU A 324 1.51 -24.23 -6.65
CA GLU A 324 2.59 -24.77 -7.47
C GLU A 324 3.76 -23.78 -7.68
N ALA A 325 3.62 -22.53 -7.22
CA ALA A 325 4.70 -21.57 -7.29
C ALA A 325 5.64 -21.76 -6.10
N SER A 326 6.94 -21.93 -6.36
CA SER A 326 7.96 -21.68 -5.35
C SER A 326 7.74 -20.27 -4.80
N PRO A 327 7.78 -20.04 -3.46
CA PRO A 327 7.64 -18.70 -2.89
C PRO A 327 8.68 -17.81 -3.57
N PHE A 328 8.19 -16.93 -4.42
CA PHE A 328 9.01 -16.25 -5.41
C PHE A 328 9.98 -15.34 -4.65
N GLU A 329 11.26 -15.72 -4.60
CA GLU A 329 12.33 -14.80 -4.23
C GLU A 329 12.18 -13.57 -5.11
N ARG A 330 11.93 -12.42 -4.49
CA ARG A 330 11.75 -11.17 -5.24
C ARG A 330 12.91 -11.02 -6.22
N PRO A 331 12.65 -10.82 -7.52
CA PRO A 331 13.69 -10.74 -8.53
C PRO A 331 14.63 -9.61 -8.14
N THR A 332 15.87 -9.99 -7.85
CA THR A 332 16.90 -9.05 -7.35
C THR A 332 17.36 -8.08 -8.43
N THR A 333 16.97 -8.32 -9.70
CA THR A 333 17.22 -7.43 -10.84
C THR A 333 16.02 -7.39 -11.79
N SER A 334 15.71 -6.21 -12.34
CA SER A 334 14.61 -6.01 -13.29
C SER A 334 14.82 -6.65 -14.66
N LYS A 335 16.04 -7.14 -14.93
CA LYS A 335 16.47 -7.59 -16.25
C LYS A 335 15.91 -8.97 -16.66
N PHE A 336 15.27 -9.68 -15.74
CA PHE A 336 14.75 -11.05 -15.97
C PHE A 336 13.24 -11.18 -15.76
N LEU A 337 12.51 -10.08 -15.57
CA LEU A 337 11.07 -10.11 -15.38
C LEU A 337 10.34 -10.02 -16.71
N SER A 338 9.54 -11.04 -17.05
CA SER A 338 8.64 -10.95 -18.20
C SER A 338 7.48 -9.97 -17.92
N TYR A 339 6.80 -9.52 -18.97
CA TYR A 339 5.59 -8.70 -18.82
C TYR A 339 4.52 -9.42 -17.99
N GLU A 340 4.37 -10.72 -18.22
CA GLU A 340 3.46 -11.59 -17.49
C GLU A 340 3.81 -11.65 -16.00
N ASP A 341 5.09 -11.77 -15.63
CA ASP A 341 5.51 -11.76 -14.22
C ASP A 341 5.19 -10.42 -13.54
N ILE A 342 5.38 -9.29 -14.24
CA ILE A 342 5.07 -7.96 -13.71
C ILE A 342 3.56 -7.78 -13.53
N CYS A 343 2.76 -8.31 -14.46
CA CYS A 343 1.32 -8.34 -14.35
C CYS A 343 0.83 -9.31 -13.28
N ARG A 344 1.48 -10.45 -13.07
CA ARG A 344 1.06 -11.45 -12.09
C ARG A 344 1.44 -11.06 -10.67
N TYR A 345 2.63 -10.47 -10.48
CA TYR A 345 3.21 -10.13 -9.17
C TYR A 345 3.57 -8.64 -9.03
N PRO A 346 2.61 -7.71 -9.17
CA PRO A 346 2.86 -6.27 -9.19
C PRO A 346 3.70 -5.75 -8.02
N TYR A 347 3.42 -6.26 -6.82
CA TYR A 347 4.00 -5.75 -5.59
C TYR A 347 5.44 -6.24 -5.40
N HIS A 348 5.75 -7.48 -5.80
CA HIS A 348 7.12 -8.00 -5.79
C HIS A 348 8.00 -7.21 -6.77
N CYS A 349 7.43 -6.84 -7.92
CA CYS A 349 8.14 -6.07 -8.94
C CYS A 349 8.19 -4.56 -8.64
N ALA A 350 7.46 -4.07 -7.64
CA ALA A 350 7.40 -2.66 -7.32
C ALA A 350 8.79 -2.09 -7.00
N THR A 351 9.01 -0.81 -7.28
CA THR A 351 10.27 -0.06 -7.12
C THR A 351 11.44 -0.51 -8.00
N LEU A 352 11.32 -1.63 -8.71
CA LEU A 352 12.35 -2.05 -9.65
C LEU A 352 12.43 -1.07 -10.82
N PRO A 353 13.65 -0.71 -11.27
CA PRO A 353 13.82 0.19 -12.40
C PRO A 353 13.39 -0.50 -13.69
N ILE A 354 12.75 0.25 -14.59
CA ILE A 354 12.32 -0.24 -15.91
C ILE A 354 12.54 0.83 -16.96
N THR A 355 12.92 0.39 -18.16
CA THR A 355 12.98 1.21 -19.36
C THR A 355 12.06 0.61 -20.39
N ILE A 356 11.15 1.42 -20.94
CA ILE A 356 10.28 1.00 -22.05
C ILE A 356 10.46 1.94 -23.24
N LYS A 357 10.33 1.39 -24.44
CA LYS A 357 10.36 2.10 -25.72
C LYS A 357 9.09 1.75 -26.49
N GLY A 358 8.36 2.74 -26.96
CA GLY A 358 7.03 2.51 -27.51
C GLY A 358 6.30 3.77 -27.94
N THR A 359 5.10 3.59 -28.48
CA THR A 359 4.26 4.66 -29.02
C THR A 359 3.16 5.03 -28.03
N ILE A 360 2.89 6.32 -27.87
CA ILE A 360 1.77 6.79 -27.03
C ILE A 360 0.45 6.52 -27.75
N ILE A 361 -0.42 5.72 -27.13
CA ILE A 361 -1.75 5.42 -27.65
C ILE A 361 -2.84 6.32 -27.03
N ASN A 362 -2.62 6.79 -25.81
CA ASN A 362 -3.49 7.76 -25.14
C ASN A 362 -2.73 8.58 -24.10
N GLN A 363 -3.24 9.77 -23.79
CA GLN A 363 -2.69 10.66 -22.76
C GLN A 363 -3.77 11.50 -22.06
N THR A 364 -3.53 11.78 -20.80
CA THR A 364 -4.34 12.71 -19.99
C THR A 364 -3.40 13.62 -19.20
N ILE A 365 -3.66 14.93 -19.21
CA ILE A 365 -2.84 15.92 -18.50
C ILE A 365 -3.64 16.52 -17.34
N ASN A 366 -3.08 16.44 -16.13
CA ASN A 366 -3.62 17.07 -14.94
C ASN A 366 -2.71 18.23 -14.49
N TYR A 367 -3.09 19.45 -14.86
CA TYR A 367 -2.36 20.66 -14.51
C TYR A 367 -2.40 21.00 -13.02
N LYS A 368 -3.44 20.58 -12.28
CA LYS A 368 -3.53 20.86 -10.83
C LYS A 368 -2.47 20.10 -10.03
N ASN A 369 -2.15 18.89 -10.48
CA ASN A 369 -1.18 18.00 -9.83
C ASN A 369 0.18 17.98 -10.53
N SER A 370 0.37 18.82 -11.55
CA SER A 370 1.53 18.82 -12.46
C SER A 370 1.92 17.41 -12.89
N SER A 371 0.92 16.61 -13.32
CA SER A 371 1.10 15.21 -13.66
C SER A 371 0.43 14.86 -14.98
N MET A 372 1.06 13.98 -15.76
CA MET A 372 0.55 13.44 -17.00
C MET A 372 0.47 11.92 -16.89
N GLU A 373 -0.62 11.38 -17.40
CA GLU A 373 -0.87 9.95 -17.51
C GLU A 373 -0.75 9.55 -18.98
N LEU A 374 0.01 8.48 -19.23
CA LEU A 374 0.29 7.99 -20.57
C LEU A 374 -0.06 6.52 -20.65
N ILE A 375 -0.69 6.12 -21.75
CA ILE A 375 -0.82 4.72 -22.13
C ILE A 375 0.12 4.49 -23.32
N ILE A 376 1.04 3.55 -23.17
CA ILE A 376 2.11 3.26 -24.12
C ILE A 376 1.95 1.84 -24.64
N GLU A 377 2.04 1.67 -25.95
CA GLU A 377 2.23 0.38 -26.60
C GLU A 377 3.72 0.16 -26.85
N GLN A 378 4.30 -0.90 -26.28
CA GLN A 378 5.71 -1.24 -26.43
C GLN A 378 6.03 -1.63 -27.89
N GLU A 379 7.16 -1.16 -28.42
CA GLU A 379 7.57 -1.32 -29.83
C GLU A 379 7.54 -2.78 -30.30
N ASP A 380 8.29 -3.66 -29.61
CA ASP A 380 8.53 -5.03 -30.07
C ASP A 380 7.40 -6.01 -29.73
N THR A 381 6.86 -5.91 -28.52
CA THR A 381 5.93 -6.90 -27.95
C THR A 381 4.47 -6.48 -28.05
N LYS A 382 4.20 -5.20 -28.35
CA LYS A 382 2.87 -4.58 -28.30
C LYS A 382 2.23 -4.54 -26.91
N ASN A 383 2.97 -4.95 -25.88
CA ASN A 383 2.50 -4.88 -24.50
C ASN A 383 2.15 -3.45 -24.09
N ILE A 384 1.06 -3.33 -23.33
CA ILE A 384 0.56 -2.04 -22.87
C ILE A 384 1.15 -1.70 -21.51
N TYR A 385 1.59 -0.46 -21.34
CA TYR A 385 2.06 0.08 -20.07
C TYR A 385 1.30 1.37 -19.75
N PHE A 386 1.02 1.57 -18.48
CA PHE A 386 0.52 2.84 -17.96
C PHE A 386 1.66 3.58 -17.27
N SER A 387 1.82 4.87 -17.55
CA SER A 387 2.87 5.69 -16.96
C SER A 387 2.28 6.95 -16.33
N THR A 388 2.68 7.24 -15.09
CA THR A 388 2.51 8.56 -14.48
C THR A 388 3.83 9.33 -14.56
N TYR A 389 3.80 10.55 -15.09
CA TYR A 389 4.95 11.45 -15.17
C TYR A 389 4.63 12.79 -14.51
N HIS A 390 5.47 13.23 -13.57
CA HIS A 390 5.35 14.55 -12.96
C HIS A 390 6.21 15.56 -13.74
N PHE A 391 5.59 16.63 -14.20
CA PHE A 391 6.24 17.66 -15.01
C PHE A 391 6.47 18.95 -14.21
N ALA A 392 7.44 19.73 -14.67
CA ALA A 392 7.70 21.09 -14.17
C ALA A 392 7.31 22.12 -15.24
N ASP A 393 7.38 23.40 -14.89
CA ASP A 393 7.15 24.49 -15.83
C ASP A 393 8.05 24.35 -17.06
N GLN A 394 7.49 24.63 -18.24
CA GLN A 394 8.18 24.56 -19.56
C GLN A 394 8.53 23.15 -20.05
N THR A 395 7.95 22.10 -19.46
CA THR A 395 8.11 20.74 -19.99
C THR A 395 7.43 20.60 -21.36
N VAL A 396 8.15 20.03 -22.34
CA VAL A 396 7.57 19.61 -23.61
C VAL A 396 6.77 18.32 -23.37
N PHE A 397 5.47 18.36 -23.66
CA PHE A 397 4.60 17.21 -23.47
C PHE A 397 4.69 16.28 -24.68
N PRO A 398 4.98 14.99 -24.48
CA PRO A 398 4.78 14.02 -25.53
C PRO A 398 3.28 13.90 -25.82
N THR A 399 2.95 13.65 -27.08
CA THR A 399 1.60 13.62 -27.63
C THR A 399 1.19 12.23 -28.14
N LYS A 400 -0.10 11.99 -28.29
CA LYS A 400 -0.60 10.74 -28.89
C LYS A 400 0.00 10.54 -30.28
N GLY A 401 0.57 9.37 -30.52
CA GLY A 401 1.30 9.03 -31.73
C GLY A 401 2.81 9.22 -31.65
N ASP A 402 3.31 9.97 -30.65
CA ASP A 402 4.75 10.13 -30.46
C ASP A 402 5.40 8.82 -30.04
N PHE A 403 6.60 8.60 -30.56
CA PHE A 403 7.45 7.50 -30.19
C PHE A 403 8.40 7.94 -29.09
N ILE A 404 8.39 7.24 -27.95
CA ILE A 404 9.09 7.68 -26.74
C ILE A 404 9.93 6.57 -26.12
N THR A 405 10.90 6.97 -25.31
CA THR A 405 11.55 6.11 -24.31
C THR A 405 11.26 6.65 -22.92
N ILE A 406 10.77 5.79 -22.04
CA ILE A 406 10.52 6.09 -20.64
C ILE A 406 11.56 5.35 -19.79
N ASN A 407 12.24 6.07 -18.90
CA ASN A 407 12.94 5.46 -17.78
C ASN A 407 12.18 5.77 -16.48
N GLY A 408 11.97 4.74 -15.66
CA GLY A 408 11.17 4.89 -14.45
C GLY A 408 11.31 3.73 -13.49
N THR A 409 10.34 3.62 -12.60
CA THR A 409 10.24 2.51 -11.65
C THR A 409 8.84 1.91 -11.69
N LEU A 410 8.75 0.59 -11.55
CA LEU A 410 7.47 -0.10 -11.42
C LEU A 410 6.74 0.33 -10.15
N LYS A 411 5.43 0.53 -10.23
CA LYS A 411 4.56 0.91 -9.11
C LYS A 411 3.31 0.03 -9.04
N GLY A 412 3.49 -1.26 -9.24
CA GLY A 412 2.41 -2.24 -9.32
C GLY A 412 1.74 -2.22 -10.68
N ASN A 413 0.45 -2.55 -10.73
CA ASN A 413 -0.33 -2.50 -11.96
C ASN A 413 -1.33 -1.34 -11.96
N TYR A 414 -1.88 -1.08 -13.14
CA TYR A 414 -2.99 -0.19 -13.41
C TYR A 414 -4.14 -0.98 -14.03
N LYS A 415 -5.38 -0.64 -13.66
CA LYS A 415 -6.58 -1.24 -14.25
C LYS A 415 -7.14 -0.31 -15.31
N LEU A 416 -6.98 -0.70 -16.56
CA LEU A 416 -7.59 -0.04 -17.71
C LEU A 416 -9.04 -0.49 -17.81
N THR A 417 -9.97 0.46 -17.71
CA THR A 417 -11.39 0.22 -17.90
C THR A 417 -11.72 0.08 -19.38
N ALA A 418 -12.41 -0.98 -19.73
CA ALA A 418 -12.85 -1.32 -21.08
C ALA A 418 -14.35 -1.66 -21.05
N SER A 419 -15.10 -1.34 -22.10
CA SER A 419 -16.54 -1.67 -22.20
C SER A 419 -16.83 -2.58 -23.39
N GLN A 420 -17.24 -3.84 -23.14
CA GLN A 420 -17.71 -4.76 -24.17
C GLN A 420 -19.18 -5.12 -23.92
N LYS A 421 -20.03 -5.02 -24.95
CA LYS A 421 -21.40 -5.58 -24.92
C LYS A 421 -22.20 -5.22 -23.65
N ASN A 422 -22.17 -3.96 -23.22
CA ASN A 422 -22.80 -3.44 -21.99
C ASN A 422 -22.25 -4.00 -20.66
N LYS A 423 -21.06 -4.60 -20.65
CA LYS A 423 -20.32 -4.95 -19.44
C LYS A 423 -19.06 -4.11 -19.31
N ILE A 424 -18.69 -3.82 -18.07
CA ILE A 424 -17.40 -3.21 -17.74
C ILE A 424 -16.39 -4.34 -17.55
N SER A 425 -15.26 -4.26 -18.25
CA SER A 425 -14.13 -5.16 -18.11
C SER A 425 -12.90 -4.38 -17.65
N TYR A 426 -12.04 -5.04 -16.88
CA TYR A 426 -10.78 -4.45 -16.44
C TYR A 426 -9.60 -5.22 -17.02
N VAL A 427 -8.67 -4.46 -17.59
CA VAL A 427 -7.42 -4.95 -18.13
C VAL A 427 -6.27 -4.51 -17.22
N ILE A 428 -5.43 -5.45 -16.80
CA ILE A 428 -4.26 -5.16 -15.99
C ILE A 428 -3.05 -4.88 -16.88
N CYS A 429 -2.39 -3.75 -16.62
CA CYS A 429 -1.10 -3.46 -17.22
C CYS A 429 -0.10 -2.94 -16.18
N PRO A 430 1.22 -3.06 -16.40
CA PRO A 430 2.21 -2.51 -15.49
C PRO A 430 2.12 -0.99 -15.39
N ARG A 431 2.20 -0.48 -14.16
CA ARG A 431 2.26 0.94 -13.86
C ARG A 431 3.70 1.37 -13.66
N ILE A 432 4.11 2.41 -14.38
CA ILE A 432 5.43 3.03 -14.29
C ILE A 432 5.29 4.41 -13.65
N MET A 433 6.11 4.70 -12.66
CA MET A 433 6.40 6.08 -12.25
C MET A 433 7.61 6.55 -13.04
N SER A 434 7.35 7.40 -14.02
CA SER A 434 8.34 7.91 -14.95
C SER A 434 9.23 8.93 -14.28
N LYS A 435 10.53 8.72 -14.43
CA LYS A 435 11.57 9.65 -13.98
C LYS A 435 11.92 10.62 -15.10
N ASP A 436 12.00 10.11 -16.32
CA ASP A 436 12.33 10.87 -17.52
C ASP A 436 11.68 10.23 -18.75
N ILE A 437 11.37 11.09 -19.73
CA ILE A 437 10.77 10.72 -21.02
C ILE A 437 11.59 11.39 -22.13
N THR A 438 12.00 10.60 -23.11
CA THR A 438 12.66 11.07 -24.34
C THR A 438 11.70 10.89 -25.51
N ILE A 439 11.48 11.93 -26.31
CA ILE A 439 10.67 11.92 -27.54
C ILE A 439 11.62 11.76 -28.72
N HIS A 440 11.29 10.90 -29.68
CA HIS A 440 12.13 10.56 -30.84
C HIS A 440 11.56 11.05 -32.16
#